data_AF-A0A1F5ZH27-F1
#
_entry.id   AF-A0A1F5ZH27-F1
#
_cell.length_a   1.000
_cell.length_b   1.000
_cell.length_c   1.000
_cell.angle_alpha   90.00
_cell.angle_beta   90.00
_cell.angle_gamma   90.00
#
_symmetry.space_group_name_H-M   'P 1'
#
loop_
_entity.id
_entity.type
_entity.pdbx_description
1 polymer ?
#
loop_
_entity_poly.entity_id
_entity_poly.type
_entity_poly.pdbx_seq_one_letter_code
_entity_poly.pdbx_strand_id
1 'polypeptide(L)'
;MFKVVKHPLVRLTVVLISLIMLVGLLQSLVSLWQKRDMVSERRHVLQETEAENQKLKQKLAEATSAAFIERQARDKLGFVKEGDTVILMNKPAAPGETGAKTEEQLPNWQRWLRLFF
;
A
#
# COMPACT_ATOMS: atom_id res chain seq x y z
N MET A 1 70.38 24.51 16.76
CA MET A 1 69.12 24.41 15.98
C MET A 1 67.99 24.96 16.84
N PHE A 2 67.02 25.70 16.30
CA PHE A 2 65.97 26.50 17.00
C PHE A 2 66.30 27.96 17.36
N LYS A 3 66.68 28.78 16.37
CA LYS A 3 66.54 30.25 16.45
C LYS A 3 65.25 30.79 15.80
N VAL A 4 64.46 29.91 15.18
CA VAL A 4 63.31 30.28 14.34
C VAL A 4 62.08 30.70 15.18
N VAL A 5 61.99 30.27 16.44
CA VAL A 5 60.81 30.51 17.31
C VAL A 5 60.75 31.94 17.88
N LYS A 6 61.85 32.71 17.80
CA LYS A 6 61.90 34.08 18.38
C LYS A 6 61.31 35.17 17.49
N HIS A 7 61.02 34.89 16.22
CA HIS A 7 60.45 35.88 15.32
C HIS A 7 58.92 35.82 15.35
N PRO A 8 58.21 36.94 15.65
CA PRO A 8 56.75 36.97 15.76
C PRO A 8 56.04 36.51 14.48
N LEU A 9 56.70 36.68 13.32
CA LEU A 9 56.24 36.22 12.01
C LEU A 9 56.21 34.69 11.89
N VAL A 10 57.17 33.97 12.49
CA VAL A 10 57.18 32.51 12.50
C VAL A 10 56.06 31.99 13.39
N ARG A 11 55.84 32.62 14.55
CA ARG A 11 54.72 32.24 15.42
C ARG A 11 53.38 32.48 14.73
N LEU A 12 53.23 33.60 14.03
CA LEU A 12 52.01 33.95 13.29
C LEU A 12 51.74 32.95 12.15
N THR A 13 52.77 32.58 11.38
CA THR A 13 52.65 31.61 10.28
C THR A 13 52.29 30.21 10.78
N VAL A 14 52.88 29.75 11.89
CA VAL A 14 52.52 28.47 12.52
C VAL A 14 51.07 28.47 13.01
N VAL A 15 50.62 29.56 13.66
CA VAL A 15 49.22 29.69 14.11
C VAL A 15 48.26 29.70 12.92
N LEU A 16 48.61 30.41 11.83
CA LEU A 16 47.79 30.47 10.63
C LEU A 16 47.65 29.09 9.96
N ILE A 17 48.75 28.36 9.81
CA ILE A 17 48.75 26.99 9.26
C ILE A 17 47.92 26.05 10.15
N SER A 18 48.07 26.17 11.47
CA SER A 18 47.27 25.38 12.43
C SER A 18 45.77 25.66 12.30
N LEU A 19 45.39 26.93 12.09
CA LEU A 19 44.00 27.32 11.92
C LEU A 19 43.42 26.78 10.60
N ILE A 20 44.18 26.85 9.51
CA ILE A 20 43.79 26.31 8.20
C ILE A 20 43.57 24.79 8.29
N MET A 21 44.47 24.07 8.97
CA MET A 21 44.29 22.64 9.20
C MET A 21 43.00 22.35 9.99
N LEU A 22 42.73 23.12 11.06
CA LEU A 22 41.52 22.94 11.88
C LEU A 22 40.24 23.06 11.06
N VAL A 23 40.18 24.04 10.15
CA VAL A 23 39.04 24.24 9.23
C VAL A 23 38.90 23.06 8.27
N GLY A 24 40.00 22.56 7.70
CA GLY A 24 39.97 21.38 6.82
C GLY A 24 39.49 20.11 7.52
N LEU A 25 39.90 19.91 8.78
CA LEU A 25 39.45 18.78 9.62
C LEU A 25 37.95 18.86 9.91
N LEU A 26 37.42 20.05 10.23
CA LEU A 26 35.98 20.26 10.45
C LEU A 26 35.16 19.97 9.19
N GLN A 27 35.60 20.43 8.03
CA GLN A 27 34.96 20.13 6.74
C GLN A 27 34.97 18.63 6.42
N SER A 28 36.09 17.95 6.69
CA SER A 28 36.21 16.51 6.48
C SER A 28 35.23 15.74 7.36
N LEU A 29 35.10 16.11 8.63
CA LEU A 29 34.15 15.49 9.57
C LEU A 29 32.70 15.66 9.09
N VAL A 30 32.30 16.87 8.70
CA VAL A 30 30.94 17.14 8.17
C VAL A 30 30.66 16.30 6.91
N SER A 31 31.63 16.20 6.00
CA SER A 31 31.49 15.40 4.77
C SER A 31 31.33 13.90 5.05
N LEU A 32 31.95 13.40 6.12
CA LEU A 32 31.85 12.01 6.58
C LEU A 32 30.49 11.71 7.20
N TRP A 33 29.93 12.67 7.94
CA TRP A 33 28.57 12.58 8.50
C TRP A 33 27.52 12.58 7.38
N GLN A 34 27.62 13.49 6.41
CA GLN A 34 26.70 13.54 5.26
C GLN A 34 26.71 12.24 4.43
N LYS A 35 27.88 11.61 4.26
CA LYS A 35 27.99 10.32 3.57
C LYS A 35 27.37 9.16 4.35
N ARG A 36 27.33 9.23 5.69
CA ARG A 36 26.66 8.22 6.53
C ARG A 36 25.15 8.28 6.37
N ASP A 37 24.59 9.48 6.35
CA ASP A 37 23.14 9.69 6.19
C ASP A 37 22.65 9.24 4.80
N MET A 38 23.44 9.49 3.75
CA MET A 38 23.12 9.00 2.40
C MET A 38 23.12 7.47 2.28
N VAL A 39 23.91 6.76 3.10
CA VAL A 39 23.98 5.29 3.08
C VAL A 39 22.85 4.68 3.92
N SER A 40 22.42 5.31 5.01
CA SER A 40 21.25 4.83 5.77
C SER A 40 19.94 5.02 5.00
N GLU A 41 19.78 6.16 4.34
CA GLU A 41 18.55 6.47 3.57
C GLU A 41 18.36 5.49 2.40
N ARG A 42 19.44 5.20 1.66
CA ARG A 42 19.40 4.24 0.54
C ARG A 42 19.16 2.81 0.99
N ARG A 43 19.59 2.42 2.21
CA ARG A 43 19.30 1.10 2.77
C ARG A 43 17.85 0.97 3.21
N HIS A 44 17.27 2.02 3.77
CA HIS A 44 15.87 2.03 4.20
C HIS A 44 14.92 1.90 3.00
N VAL A 45 15.15 2.68 1.94
CA VAL A 45 14.34 2.63 0.72
C VAL A 45 14.40 1.26 0.04
N LEU A 46 15.58 0.60 0.03
CA LEU A 46 15.71 -0.75 -0.51
C LEU A 46 14.91 -1.78 0.31
N GLN A 47 14.95 -1.69 1.64
CA GLN A 47 14.21 -2.61 2.52
C GLN A 47 12.69 -2.42 2.41
N GLU A 48 12.21 -1.19 2.34
CA GLU A 48 10.79 -0.91 2.16
C GLU A 48 10.29 -1.39 0.80
N THR A 49 11.03 -1.10 -0.27
CA THR A 49 10.66 -1.50 -1.63
C THR A 49 10.64 -3.03 -1.78
N GLU A 50 11.58 -3.74 -1.15
CA GLU A 50 11.63 -5.21 -1.20
C GLU A 50 10.52 -5.85 -0.37
N ALA A 51 10.19 -5.31 0.80
CA ALA A 51 9.07 -5.75 1.62
C ALA A 51 7.72 -5.53 0.91
N GLU A 52 7.54 -4.38 0.24
CA GLU A 52 6.35 -4.11 -0.56
C GLU A 52 6.24 -5.06 -1.76
N ASN A 53 7.35 -5.33 -2.45
CA ASN A 53 7.38 -6.26 -3.57
C ASN A 53 6.97 -7.68 -3.14
N GLN A 54 7.48 -8.16 -2.01
CA GLN A 54 7.10 -9.46 -1.45
C GLN A 54 5.62 -9.51 -1.06
N LYS A 55 5.10 -8.48 -0.41
CA LYS A 55 3.67 -8.37 -0.04
C LYS A 55 2.77 -8.36 -1.27
N LEU A 56 3.14 -7.65 -2.32
CA LEU A 56 2.40 -7.61 -3.58
C LEU A 56 2.41 -8.96 -4.29
N LYS A 57 3.55 -9.67 -4.30
CA LYS A 57 3.64 -11.03 -4.84
C LYS A 57 2.75 -12.02 -4.10
N GLN A 58 2.71 -11.94 -2.77
CA GLN A 58 1.81 -12.78 -1.96
C GLN A 58 0.35 -12.52 -2.29
N LYS A 59 -0.07 -11.25 -2.34
CA LYS A 59 -1.43 -10.87 -2.73
C LYS A 59 -1.79 -11.33 -4.14
N LEU A 60 -0.84 -11.27 -5.07
CA LEU A 60 -1.07 -11.72 -6.44
C LEU A 60 -1.24 -13.24 -6.49
N ALA A 61 -0.41 -13.99 -5.76
CA ALA A 61 -0.54 -15.43 -5.62
C ALA A 61 -1.88 -15.85 -4.97
N GLU A 62 -2.33 -15.12 -3.95
CA GLU A 62 -3.64 -15.33 -3.33
C GLU A 62 -4.79 -15.03 -4.30
N ALA A 63 -4.73 -13.91 -5.02
CA ALA A 63 -5.76 -13.49 -5.97
C ALA A 63 -5.85 -14.39 -7.21
N THR A 64 -4.72 -14.96 -7.66
CA THR A 64 -4.68 -15.94 -8.76
C THR A 64 -4.94 -17.37 -8.30
N SER A 65 -5.04 -17.61 -7.00
CA SER A 65 -5.35 -18.95 -6.50
C SER A 65 -6.76 -19.39 -6.93
N ALA A 66 -6.88 -20.66 -7.31
CA ALA A 66 -8.17 -21.25 -7.72
C ALA A 66 -9.24 -21.11 -6.63
N ALA A 67 -8.83 -21.13 -5.36
CA ALA A 67 -9.73 -20.94 -4.22
C ALA A 67 -10.31 -19.52 -4.14
N PHE A 68 -9.53 -18.49 -4.49
CA PHE A 68 -10.04 -17.11 -4.54
C PHE A 68 -11.00 -16.92 -5.71
N ILE A 69 -10.67 -17.46 -6.89
CA ILE A 69 -11.53 -17.43 -8.07
C ILE A 69 -12.87 -18.13 -7.78
N GLU A 70 -12.83 -19.30 -7.14
CA GLU A 70 -14.03 -20.05 -6.76
C GLU A 70 -14.89 -19.31 -5.73
N ARG A 71 -14.26 -18.64 -4.74
CA ARG A 71 -14.99 -17.78 -3.79
C ARG A 71 -15.63 -16.58 -4.48
N GLN A 72 -14.91 -15.88 -5.35
CA GLN A 72 -15.50 -14.76 -6.10
C GLN A 72 -16.64 -15.22 -7.02
N ALA A 73 -16.50 -16.39 -7.66
CA ALA A 73 -17.56 -16.96 -8.48
C ALA A 73 -18.82 -17.32 -7.67
N ARG A 74 -18.66 -17.90 -6.47
CA ARG A 74 -19.78 -18.16 -5.55
C ARG A 74 -20.41 -16.86 -5.03
N ASP A 75 -19.61 -15.96 -4.50
CA ASP A 75 -20.10 -14.80 -3.75
C ASP A 75 -20.64 -13.69 -4.65
N LYS A 76 -20.04 -13.50 -5.83
CA LYS A 76 -20.43 -12.42 -6.76
C LYS A 76 -21.34 -12.88 -7.87
N LEU A 77 -21.14 -14.10 -8.38
CA LEU A 77 -21.87 -14.62 -9.54
C LEU A 77 -22.91 -15.67 -9.16
N GLY A 78 -22.95 -16.10 -7.88
CA GLY A 78 -23.87 -17.16 -7.45
C GLY A 78 -23.60 -18.49 -8.15
N PHE A 79 -22.40 -18.67 -8.73
CA PHE A 79 -22.05 -19.88 -9.45
C PHE A 79 -21.78 -21.02 -8.47
N VAL A 80 -22.33 -22.18 -8.78
CA VAL A 80 -22.26 -23.41 -7.98
C VAL A 80 -21.62 -24.49 -8.85
N LYS A 81 -20.79 -25.37 -8.27
CA LYS A 81 -20.13 -26.43 -9.02
C LYS A 81 -21.13 -27.53 -9.39
N GLU A 82 -20.83 -28.28 -10.46
CA GLU A 82 -21.61 -29.46 -10.81
C GLU A 82 -21.56 -30.47 -9.65
N GLY A 83 -22.73 -30.73 -9.04
CA GLY A 83 -22.88 -31.57 -7.85
C GLY A 83 -23.26 -30.82 -6.56
N ASP A 84 -23.23 -29.49 -6.55
CA ASP A 84 -23.69 -28.70 -5.40
C ASP A 84 -25.24 -28.68 -5.31
N THR A 85 -25.78 -28.94 -4.12
CA THR A 85 -27.24 -28.88 -3.87
C THR A 85 -27.67 -27.45 -3.57
N VAL A 86 -28.40 -26.82 -4.49
CA VAL A 86 -28.97 -25.48 -4.28
C VAL A 86 -30.17 -25.59 -3.33
N ILE A 87 -29.97 -25.24 -2.07
CA ILE A 87 -31.06 -25.16 -1.09
C ILE A 87 -31.76 -23.81 -1.27
N LEU A 88 -32.85 -23.79 -2.04
CA LEU A 88 -33.80 -22.67 -1.97
C LEU A 88 -34.55 -22.79 -0.64
N MET A 89 -34.24 -21.90 0.30
CA MET A 89 -35.03 -21.76 1.52
C MET A 89 -36.41 -21.23 1.13
N ASN A 90 -37.41 -22.11 1.05
CA ASN A 90 -38.80 -21.68 1.00
C ASN A 90 -39.07 -20.91 2.30
N LYS A 91 -39.06 -19.59 2.22
CA LYS A 91 -39.55 -18.73 3.29
C LYS A 91 -40.98 -19.23 3.60
N PRO A 92 -41.30 -19.62 4.85
CA PRO A 92 -42.67 -19.96 5.18
C PRO A 92 -43.52 -18.74 4.83
N ALA A 93 -44.51 -18.95 3.98
CA ALA A 93 -45.44 -17.91 3.59
C ALA A 93 -45.94 -17.24 4.86
N ALA A 94 -45.74 -15.92 4.96
CA ALA A 94 -46.34 -15.17 6.05
C ALA A 94 -47.85 -15.48 6.06
N PRO A 95 -48.46 -15.73 7.23
CA PRO A 95 -49.90 -15.94 7.30
C PRO A 95 -50.59 -14.64 6.87
N GLY A 96 -50.99 -14.57 5.60
CA GLY A 96 -51.50 -13.35 4.97
C GLY A 96 -51.52 -13.37 3.44
N GLU A 97 -50.75 -14.24 2.78
CA GLU A 97 -50.74 -14.33 1.32
C GLU A 97 -51.52 -15.54 0.81
N THR A 98 -52.80 -15.59 1.16
CA THR A 98 -53.80 -16.40 0.43
C THR A 98 -54.90 -15.47 -0.08
N GLY A 99 -54.48 -14.38 -0.72
CA GLY A 99 -55.33 -13.64 -1.62
C GLY A 99 -55.21 -14.29 -2.99
N ALA A 100 -56.19 -15.12 -3.37
CA ALA A 100 -56.40 -15.45 -4.77
C ALA A 100 -56.56 -14.12 -5.53
N LYS A 101 -55.47 -13.64 -6.13
CA LYS A 101 -55.51 -12.51 -7.05
C LYS A 101 -56.20 -13.05 -8.30
N THR A 102 -57.51 -12.86 -8.37
CA THR A 102 -58.27 -12.92 -9.62
C THR A 102 -57.49 -12.08 -10.62
N GLU A 103 -56.82 -12.74 -11.57
CA GLU A 103 -56.13 -12.05 -12.65
C GLU A 103 -57.18 -11.34 -13.49
N GLU A 104 -57.39 -10.07 -13.18
CA GLU A 104 -58.12 -9.13 -14.01
C GLU A 104 -57.43 -9.15 -15.39
N GLN A 105 -58.14 -9.63 -16.42
CA GLN A 105 -57.66 -9.75 -17.80
C GLN A 105 -57.53 -8.37 -18.45
N LEU A 106 -56.67 -7.52 -17.89
CA LEU A 106 -56.29 -6.25 -18.49
C LEU A 106 -55.01 -6.43 -19.31
N PRO A 107 -54.94 -5.82 -20.50
CA PRO A 107 -53.71 -5.73 -21.28
C PRO A 107 -52.55 -5.17 -20.45
N ASN A 108 -51.34 -5.70 -20.68
CA ASN A 108 -50.15 -5.36 -19.89
C ASN A 108 -49.88 -3.85 -19.79
N TRP A 109 -50.14 -3.07 -20.84
CA TRP A 109 -49.92 -1.61 -20.84
C TRP A 109 -50.78 -0.84 -19.84
N GLN A 110 -52.01 -1.30 -19.59
CA GLN A 110 -52.90 -0.70 -18.59
C GLN A 110 -52.43 -0.98 -17.17
N ARG A 111 -51.86 -2.18 -16.94
CA ARG A 111 -51.24 -2.53 -15.66
C ARG A 111 -50.06 -1.62 -15.36
N TRP A 112 -49.25 -1.29 -16.37
CA TRP A 112 -48.11 -0.37 -16.23
C TRP A 112 -48.54 1.07 -15.92
N LEU A 113 -49.54 1.62 -16.62
CA LEU A 113 -50.00 2.99 -16.35
C LEU A 113 -50.45 3.19 -14.90
N ARG A 114 -51.17 2.22 -14.34
CA ARG A 114 -51.68 2.27 -12.96
C ARG A 114 -50.58 2.17 -11.88
N LEU A 115 -49.39 1.74 -12.24
CA LEU A 115 -48.24 1.70 -11.32
C LEU A 115 -47.53 3.05 -11.24
N PHE A 116 -47.67 3.90 -12.26
CA PHE A 116 -46.91 5.15 -12.38
C PHE A 116 -47.76 6.43 -12.23
N PHE A 117 -49.08 6.32 -12.22
CA PHE A 117 -50.04 7.42 -12.04
C PHE A 117 -51.13 7.02 -11.06
#